data_AF-A0A7S3T8Z4-F1
#
_entry.id   AF-A0A7S3T8Z4-F1
#
_cell.length_a   1.000
_cell.length_b   1.000
_cell.length_c   1.000
_cell.angle_alpha   90.00
_cell.angle_beta   90.00
_cell.angle_gamma   90.00
#
_symmetry.space_group_name_H-M   'P 1'
#
loop_
_entity.id
_entity.type
_entity.pdbx_description
1 polymer ?
#
loop_
_entity_poly.entity_id
_entity_poly.type
_entity_poly.pdbx_seq_one_letter_code
_entity_poly.pdbx_strand_id
1 'polypeptide(L)'
;RVVDVPEDEDLLNIATWEEKGTKQWCKYDLPGPGDFMALVNPRAARDMTSCSAACGDITSDRRYHPKGVAKAFYTAHHAVDPGETRRYVQQLADKSRKNALPPPLMYKGRFYQGGEDLRKEYP
;
A
#
# COMPACT_ATOMS: atom_id res chain seq x y z
N ARG A 1 -6.59 -25.49 -8.89
CA ARG A 1 -6.35 -24.17 -9.52
C ARG A 1 -7.57 -23.33 -9.21
N VAL A 2 -7.40 -22.19 -8.52
CA VAL A 2 -8.48 -21.25 -8.25
C VAL A 2 -8.81 -20.59 -9.59
N VAL A 3 -10.01 -20.85 -10.12
CA VAL A 3 -10.44 -20.45 -11.46
C VAL A 3 -11.25 -19.15 -11.46
N ASP A 4 -11.66 -18.70 -10.29
CA ASP A 4 -12.41 -17.46 -10.11
C ASP A 4 -12.02 -16.83 -8.78
N VAL A 5 -11.52 -15.60 -8.82
CA VAL A 5 -11.13 -14.81 -7.66
C VAL A 5 -11.85 -13.47 -7.82
N PRO A 6 -13.02 -13.30 -7.17
CA PRO A 6 -13.93 -12.20 -7.47
C PRO A 6 -13.40 -10.84 -7.01
N GLU A 7 -12.52 -10.83 -6.02
CA GLU A 7 -11.90 -9.63 -5.46
C GLU A 7 -10.37 -9.78 -5.43
N ASP A 8 -9.64 -8.69 -5.71
CA ASP A 8 -8.17 -8.69 -5.62
C ASP A 8 -7.67 -9.03 -4.20
N GLU A 9 -8.48 -8.74 -3.19
CA GLU A 9 -8.28 -9.13 -1.79
C GLU A 9 -8.16 -10.65 -1.59
N ASP A 10 -8.95 -11.45 -2.31
CA ASP A 10 -8.94 -12.90 -2.20
C ASP A 10 -7.64 -13.50 -2.77
N LEU A 11 -7.09 -12.91 -3.84
CA LEU A 11 -5.81 -13.35 -4.39
C LEU A 11 -4.67 -13.06 -3.40
N LEU A 12 -4.72 -11.89 -2.78
CA LEU A 12 -3.71 -11.45 -1.82
C LEU A 12 -3.80 -12.22 -0.50
N ASN A 13 -5.00 -12.63 -0.10
CA ASN A 13 -5.22 -13.60 0.98
C ASN A 13 -4.51 -14.92 0.74
N ILE A 14 -4.74 -15.52 -0.43
CA ILE A 14 -4.14 -16.80 -0.80
C ILE A 14 -2.61 -16.69 -0.79
N ALA A 15 -2.05 -15.65 -1.43
CA ALA A 15 -0.62 -15.41 -1.41
C ALA A 15 -0.06 -15.23 0.01
N THR A 16 -0.79 -14.50 0.87
CA THR A 16 -0.42 -14.31 2.28
C THR A 16 -0.39 -15.65 3.04
N TRP A 17 -1.36 -16.52 2.81
CA TRP A 17 -1.43 -17.83 3.48
C TRP A 17 -0.34 -18.79 2.99
N GLU A 18 -0.04 -18.81 1.69
CA GLU A 18 1.08 -19.58 1.12
C GLU A 18 2.42 -19.17 1.77
N GLU A 19 2.59 -17.88 2.08
CA GLU A 19 3.74 -17.33 2.80
C GLU A 19 3.62 -17.46 4.34
N LYS A 20 2.73 -18.33 4.84
CA LYS A 20 2.47 -18.59 6.27
C LYS A 20 1.98 -17.37 7.06
N GLY A 21 1.50 -16.33 6.38
CA GLY A 21 0.77 -15.24 7.01
C GLY A 21 -0.58 -15.73 7.53
N THR A 22 -1.00 -15.24 8.70
CA THR A 22 -2.24 -15.69 9.38
C THR A 22 -3.36 -14.65 9.33
N LYS A 23 -3.12 -13.52 8.66
CA LYS A 23 -4.03 -12.38 8.62
C LYS A 23 -4.80 -12.37 7.29
N GLN A 24 -6.13 -12.28 7.36
CA GLN A 24 -6.98 -12.03 6.18
C GLN A 24 -6.81 -10.58 5.68
N TRP A 25 -6.89 -10.41 4.37
CA TRP A 25 -6.55 -9.22 3.59
C TRP A 25 -7.53 -8.08 3.76
N CYS A 26 -8.79 -8.38 4.07
CA CYS A 26 -9.80 -7.40 4.51
C CYS A 26 -9.40 -6.60 5.77
N LYS A 27 -8.21 -6.87 6.33
CA LYS A 27 -7.56 -6.14 7.42
C LYS A 27 -6.33 -5.31 6.98
N TYR A 28 -6.05 -5.21 5.69
CA TYR A 28 -5.16 -4.24 5.06
C TYR A 28 -6.04 -3.24 4.30
N ASP A 29 -5.85 -1.95 4.55
CA ASP A 29 -6.60 -0.90 3.85
C ASP A 29 -5.99 -0.75 2.45
N LEU A 30 -6.70 -1.24 1.44
CA LEU A 30 -6.34 -0.99 0.06
C LEU A 30 -6.63 0.48 -0.23
N PRO A 31 -5.63 1.24 -0.68
CA PRO A 31 -5.89 2.63 -1.03
C PRO A 31 -6.90 2.66 -2.18
N GLY A 32 -7.90 3.54 -2.07
CA GLY A 32 -8.65 3.95 -3.25
C GLY A 32 -7.74 4.68 -4.25
N PRO A 33 -8.22 4.98 -5.45
CA PRO A 33 -7.46 5.66 -6.50
C PRO A 33 -6.74 6.93 -6.01
N GLY A 34 -7.44 7.77 -5.24
CA GLY A 34 -6.88 9.00 -4.65
C GLY A 34 -5.77 8.76 -3.61
N ASP A 35 -5.99 7.81 -2.70
CA ASP A 35 -5.01 7.45 -1.66
C ASP A 35 -3.77 6.79 -2.27
N PHE A 36 -3.97 5.98 -3.31
CA PHE A 36 -2.88 5.31 -4.01
C PHE A 36 -1.96 6.36 -4.64
N MET A 37 -2.55 7.39 -5.25
CA MET A 37 -1.76 8.48 -5.80
C MET A 37 -1.12 9.37 -4.76
N ALA A 38 -1.73 9.56 -3.59
CA ALA A 38 -1.08 10.24 -2.47
C ALA A 38 0.18 9.47 -2.01
N LEU A 39 0.10 8.13 -1.95
CA LEU A 39 1.22 7.25 -1.61
C LEU A 39 2.31 7.23 -2.68
N VAL A 40 1.94 7.23 -3.97
CA VAL A 40 2.89 7.30 -5.09
C VAL A 40 3.51 8.69 -5.24
N ASN A 41 2.80 9.75 -4.87
CA ASN A 41 3.24 11.15 -4.92
C ASN A 41 3.20 11.81 -3.54
N PRO A 42 3.98 11.35 -2.55
CA PRO A 42 3.96 11.94 -1.23
C PRO A 42 4.43 13.40 -1.35
N ARG A 43 3.53 14.37 -1.09
CA ARG A 43 3.79 15.81 -1.24
C ARG A 43 4.81 16.40 -0.24
N ALA A 44 5.54 15.57 0.50
CA ALA A 44 6.09 15.94 1.80
C ALA A 44 7.56 15.61 2.07
N ALA A 45 8.28 14.90 1.20
CA ALA A 45 9.64 14.50 1.52
C ALA A 45 10.56 14.78 0.33
N ARG A 46 11.49 15.71 0.52
CA ARG A 46 12.61 15.96 -0.43
C ARG A 46 13.42 14.69 -0.72
N ASP A 47 13.26 13.66 0.11
CA ASP A 47 13.97 12.39 0.12
C ASP A 47 13.03 11.16 0.00
N MET A 48 11.72 11.36 -0.23
CA MET A 48 10.71 10.28 -0.30
C MET A 48 10.64 9.37 0.95
N THR A 49 11.18 9.79 2.10
CA THR A 49 11.22 8.96 3.31
C THR A 49 9.98 9.07 4.18
N SER A 50 9.17 10.13 4.00
CA SER A 50 7.99 10.39 4.80
C SER A 50 6.81 10.97 4.02
N CYS A 51 5.60 10.77 4.53
CA CYS A 51 4.39 11.40 4.01
C CYS A 51 3.67 12.19 5.12
N SER A 52 3.48 13.50 4.92
CA SER A 52 3.01 14.40 5.99
C SER A 52 1.56 14.88 5.87
N ALA A 53 0.91 14.77 4.70
CA ALA A 53 -0.37 15.47 4.49
C ALA A 53 -1.49 14.64 3.85
N ALA A 54 -1.20 13.48 3.24
CA ALA A 54 -2.21 12.70 2.52
C ALA A 54 -2.04 11.17 2.64
N CYS A 55 -0.96 10.71 3.27
CA CYS A 55 -0.72 9.30 3.54
C CYS A 55 -0.71 9.04 5.05
N GLY A 56 -1.76 9.50 5.74
CA GLY A 56 -1.93 9.16 7.15
C GLY A 56 -1.97 7.64 7.31
N ASP A 57 -1.54 7.15 8.47
CA ASP A 57 -1.80 5.76 8.82
C ASP A 57 -3.31 5.50 8.75
N ILE A 58 -3.68 4.24 8.50
CA ILE A 58 -5.02 3.78 8.85
C ILE A 58 -5.14 4.09 10.34
N THR A 59 -6.03 5.01 10.68
CA THR A 59 -6.18 5.47 12.07
C THR A 59 -6.33 4.23 12.92
N SER A 60 -5.58 4.18 14.02
CA SER A 60 -5.59 3.08 14.96
C SER A 60 -7.04 2.72 15.29
N ASP A 61 -7.55 1.60 14.77
CA ASP A 61 -8.71 0.99 15.38
C ASP A 61 -8.25 0.63 16.79
N ARG A 62 -8.66 1.42 17.79
CA ARG A 62 -8.13 1.24 19.15
C ARG A 62 -8.47 -0.13 19.74
N ARG A 63 -9.47 -0.81 19.19
CA ARG A 63 -9.90 -2.14 19.63
C ARG A 63 -9.04 -3.25 19.03
N TYR A 64 -8.67 -3.16 17.75
CA TYR A 64 -7.96 -4.23 17.04
C TYR A 64 -6.53 -3.88 16.62
N HIS A 65 -6.26 -2.60 16.38
CA HIS A 65 -4.99 -2.05 15.91
C HIS A 65 -4.63 -0.77 16.67
N PRO A 66 -4.41 -0.83 18.00
CA PRO A 66 -4.20 0.35 18.83
C PRO A 66 -2.95 1.16 18.48
N LYS A 67 -2.05 0.58 17.68
CA LYS A 67 -0.83 1.23 17.17
C LYS A 67 -0.88 1.58 15.68
N GLY A 68 -2.02 1.35 15.02
CA GLY A 68 -2.18 1.46 13.57
C GLY A 68 -1.83 0.16 12.83
N VAL A 69 -1.95 0.19 11.50
CA VAL A 69 -1.55 -0.89 10.60
C VAL A 69 -0.71 -0.29 9.48
N ALA A 70 0.35 -0.99 9.07
CA ALA A 70 1.15 -0.60 7.92
C ALA A 70 0.30 -0.67 6.64
N LYS A 71 0.39 0.36 5.80
CA LYS A 71 -0.19 0.36 4.45
C LYS A 71 0.83 -0.25 3.49
N ALA A 72 0.37 -1.19 2.68
CA ALA A 72 1.12 -1.73 1.57
C ALA A 72 0.36 -1.38 0.29
N PHE A 73 1.01 -0.70 -0.67
CA PHE A 73 0.33 -0.17 -1.85
C PHE A 73 0.80 -0.87 -3.13
N TYR A 74 0.36 -2.11 -3.30
CA TYR A 74 0.62 -2.91 -4.50
C TYR A 74 -0.53 -2.87 -5.51
N THR A 75 -1.74 -2.55 -5.04
CA THR A 75 -2.97 -2.46 -5.83
C THR A 75 -3.79 -1.25 -5.36
N ALA A 76 -4.69 -0.77 -6.21
CA ALA A 76 -5.68 0.24 -5.87
C ALA A 76 -7.07 -0.35 -6.06
N HIS A 77 -7.86 -0.37 -4.98
CA HIS A 77 -9.21 -0.92 -5.05
C HIS A 77 -10.14 0.03 -5.82
N HIS A 78 -11.16 -0.52 -6.49
CA HIS A 78 -12.21 0.25 -7.16
C HIS A 78 -11.70 1.24 -8.24
N ALA A 79 -10.58 0.91 -8.92
CA ALA A 79 -10.07 1.64 -10.08
C ALA A 79 -10.90 1.34 -11.35
N VAL A 80 -12.18 1.72 -11.34
CA VAL A 80 -13.16 1.35 -12.38
C VAL A 80 -13.20 2.31 -13.58
N ASP A 81 -12.57 3.48 -13.50
CA ASP A 81 -12.42 4.41 -14.62
C ASP A 81 -11.16 4.05 -15.45
N PRO A 82 -11.31 3.61 -16.72
CA PRO A 82 -10.18 3.23 -17.55
C PRO A 82 -9.25 4.41 -17.92
N GLY A 83 -9.80 5.62 -18.04
CA GLY A 83 -9.06 6.84 -18.35
C GLY A 83 -8.19 7.28 -17.17
N GLU A 84 -8.74 7.22 -15.95
CA GLU A 84 -8.00 7.44 -14.71
C GLU A 84 -6.90 6.39 -14.53
N THR A 85 -7.27 5.11 -14.66
CA THR A 85 -6.33 3.97 -14.55
C THR A 85 -5.15 4.10 -15.51
N ARG A 86 -5.42 4.44 -16.78
CA ARG A 86 -4.35 4.66 -17.77
C ARG A 86 -3.37 5.76 -17.34
N ARG A 87 -3.86 6.87 -16.76
CA ARG A 87 -3.00 7.95 -16.27
C ARG A 87 -2.11 7.47 -15.13
N TYR A 88 -2.62 6.65 -14.22
CA TYR A 88 -1.83 6.11 -13.12
C TYR A 88 -0.78 5.12 -13.59
N VAL A 89 -1.13 4.21 -14.51
CA VAL A 89 -0.17 3.28 -15.12
C VAL A 89 0.97 4.04 -15.82
N GLN A 90 0.64 5.10 -16.57
CA GLN A 90 1.65 5.95 -17.23
C GLN A 90 2.58 6.60 -16.20
N GLN A 91 2.02 7.18 -15.13
CA GLN A 91 2.81 7.83 -14.07
C GLN A 91 3.71 6.85 -13.31
N LEU A 92 3.20 5.65 -13.00
CA LEU A 92 3.98 4.59 -12.37
C LEU A 92 5.14 4.15 -13.26
N ALA A 93 4.89 3.94 -14.56
CA ALA A 93 5.93 3.60 -15.52
C ALA A 93 7.00 4.70 -15.63
N ASP A 94 6.59 5.97 -15.69
CA ASP A 94 7.51 7.10 -15.72
C ASP A 94 8.38 7.20 -14.47
N LYS A 95 7.80 7.01 -13.28
CA LYS A 95 8.53 7.02 -12.00
C LYS A 95 9.44 5.83 -11.85
N SER A 96 8.99 4.64 -12.23
CA SER A 96 9.79 3.41 -12.21
C SER A 96 11.06 3.58 -13.04
N ARG A 97 10.93 4.10 -14.28
CA ARG A 97 12.07 4.41 -15.16
C ARG A 97 13.06 5.41 -14.56
N LYS A 98 12.59 6.30 -13.69
CA LYS A 98 13.41 7.32 -13.02
C LYS A 98 13.90 6.89 -11.64
N ASN A 99 13.58 5.66 -11.20
CA ASN A 99 13.78 5.20 -9.83
C ASN A 99 13.22 6.16 -8.77
N ALA A 100 12.06 6.75 -9.07
CA ALA A 100 11.39 7.78 -8.28
C ALA A 100 10.06 7.27 -7.68
N LEU A 101 9.97 5.96 -7.44
CA LEU A 101 8.88 5.35 -6.70
C LEU A 101 9.24 5.28 -5.21
N PRO A 102 8.29 5.58 -4.31
CA PRO A 102 8.52 5.40 -2.88
C PRO A 102 8.60 3.91 -2.54
N PRO A 103 9.26 3.55 -1.42
CA PRO A 103 9.23 2.19 -0.91
C PRO A 103 7.78 1.72 -0.66
N PRO A 104 7.45 0.44 -0.90
CA PRO A 104 6.07 -0.03 -1.04
C PRO A 104 5.28 -0.14 0.26
N LEU A 105 5.95 -0.01 1.41
CA LEU A 105 5.34 -0.09 2.73
C LEU A 105 5.40 1.27 3.41
N MET A 106 4.32 1.65 4.07
CA MET A 106 4.25 2.87 4.86
C MET A 106 3.66 2.59 6.23
N TYR A 107 4.30 3.10 7.28
CA TYR A 107 3.81 3.03 8.65
C TYR A 107 4.29 4.23 9.45
N LYS A 108 3.39 4.86 10.21
CA LYS A 108 3.64 6.08 10.99
C LYS A 108 4.24 7.20 10.16
N GLY A 109 3.71 7.34 8.93
CA GLY A 109 4.14 8.35 7.98
C GLY A 109 5.55 8.15 7.43
N ARG A 110 6.18 6.98 7.63
CA ARG A 110 7.51 6.62 7.13
C ARG A 110 7.43 5.46 6.15
N PHE A 111 8.26 5.49 5.10
CA PHE A 111 8.32 4.45 4.09
C PHE A 111 9.41 3.40 4.40
N TYR A 112 9.14 2.15 4.05
CA TYR A 112 10.03 0.99 4.26
C TYR A 112 10.14 0.15 2.99
N GLN A 113 11.36 -0.34 2.69
CA GLN A 113 11.60 -1.18 1.50
C GLN A 113 10.97 -2.57 1.62
N GLY A 114 10.81 -3.06 2.85
CA GLY A 114 10.22 -4.37 3.11
C GLY A 114 9.91 -4.58 4.58
N GLY A 115 9.26 -5.72 4.87
CA GLY A 115 8.84 -6.07 6.22
C GLY A 115 10.00 -6.23 7.21
N GLU A 116 11.19 -6.60 6.72
CA GLU A 116 12.40 -6.68 7.56
C GLU A 116 12.82 -5.31 8.09
N ASP A 117 12.84 -4.29 7.24
CA ASP A 117 13.19 -2.93 7.64
C ASP A 117 12.15 -2.34 8.61
N LEU A 118 10.88 -2.61 8.35
CA LEU A 118 9.81 -2.25 9.27
C LEU A 118 9.99 -2.94 10.64
N ARG A 119 10.30 -4.24 10.66
CA ARG A 119 10.47 -5.04 11.89
C ARG A 119 11.68 -4.61 12.71
N LYS A 120 12.75 -4.09 12.08
CA LYS A 120 13.90 -3.52 12.81
C LYS A 120 13.48 -2.33 13.68
N GLU A 121 12.56 -1.49 13.22
CA GLU A 121 12.05 -0.34 13.96
C GLU A 121 10.83 -0.68 14.84
N TYR A 122 10.02 -1.67 14.44
CA TYR A 122 8.80 -2.11 15.14
C TYR A 122 8.73 -3.65 15.21
N PRO A 123 9.44 -4.27 16.17
CA PRO A 123 9.47 -5.72 16.34
C PRO A 123 8.14 -6.31 16.85
#